data_AF-A0A424RA42-F1
#
_entry.id   AF-A0A424RA42-F1
#
_cell.length_a   1.000
_cell.length_b   1.000
_cell.length_c   1.000
_cell.angle_alpha   90.00
_cell.angle_beta   90.00
_cell.angle_gamma   90.00
#
_symmetry.space_group_name_H-M   'P 1'
#
loop_
_entity.id
_entity.type
_entity.pdbx_description
1 polymer ?
#
loop_
_entity_poly.entity_id
_entity_poly.type
_entity_poly.pdbx_seq_one_letter_code
_entity_poly.pdbx_strand_id
1 'polypeptide(L)'
;MIAAIASDPIRHSSQWENADEPWQFLQLAMEWNAVVLQQTKPLWQVPVSVDSTASGLQLLSAMRRDPVGMKWTNLIPSEDPDQPPRDAYVEVLRVAREIAEADPKTAWLAEHLKDRSLGKPVLMIAIYGGSYRTNRGDIVDALRRLGSYPDTVSWEDTKAMTDILQKASKQVFPAAFETLDWLKKLCTLAIDNGATSLSWETPCGDLIHQAEFEVDSIEVDTYGHGRMRIAVGSVNKPNEKRLKSGFAPNFVHSYDACLLKTALQDWTKPLVTIHDCIAVLPNDMDDAQERIRRAMIHICQGDPLANLADDMKLTQYGLIRLETGEGKLIGIKSAKKMFN
;
A
#
# COMPACT_ATOMS: atom_id res chain seq x y z
N MET A 1 -11.43 32.89 5.91
CA MET A 1 -10.12 32.20 5.87
C MET A 1 -9.64 32.03 4.43
N ILE A 2 -10.28 31.20 3.60
CA ILE A 2 -9.87 30.93 2.20
C ILE A 2 -9.59 32.21 1.37
N ALA A 3 -10.49 33.19 1.37
CA ALA A 3 -10.29 34.44 0.62
C ALA A 3 -9.06 35.24 1.10
N ALA A 4 -8.74 35.21 2.39
CA ALA A 4 -7.57 35.90 2.94
C ALA A 4 -6.27 35.21 2.50
N ILE A 5 -6.22 33.88 2.61
CA ILE A 5 -5.12 33.05 2.12
C ILE A 5 -4.87 33.29 0.63
N ALA A 6 -5.92 33.30 -0.20
CA ALA A 6 -5.78 33.47 -1.64
C ALA A 6 -5.35 34.89 -2.05
N SER A 7 -5.71 35.92 -1.28
CA SER A 7 -5.40 37.32 -1.61
C SER A 7 -3.98 37.73 -1.22
N ASP A 8 -3.46 37.20 -0.11
CA ASP A 8 -2.08 37.45 0.34
C ASP A 8 -1.51 36.18 1.01
N PRO A 9 -1.05 35.21 0.20
CA PRO A 9 -0.58 33.91 0.70
C PRO A 9 0.58 34.03 1.68
N ILE A 10 1.47 35.01 1.47
CA ILE A 10 2.67 35.20 2.27
C ILE A 10 2.27 35.76 3.64
N ARG A 11 1.41 36.78 3.69
CA ARG A 11 0.94 37.35 4.96
C ARG A 11 0.14 36.35 5.79
N HIS A 12 -0.55 35.42 5.14
CA HIS A 12 -1.38 34.42 5.79
C HIS A 12 -0.73 33.02 5.84
N SER A 13 0.61 32.93 5.76
CA SER A 13 1.34 31.64 5.75
C SER A 13 0.97 30.73 6.93
N SER A 14 0.88 31.29 8.13
CA SER A 14 0.51 30.56 9.35
C SER A 14 -0.85 29.86 9.30
N GLN A 15 -1.73 30.26 8.39
CA GLN A 15 -3.06 29.67 8.20
C GLN A 15 -3.07 28.47 7.25
N TRP A 16 -2.03 28.27 6.45
CA TRP A 16 -1.98 27.19 5.45
C TRP A 16 -0.71 26.34 5.52
N GLU A 17 0.39 26.84 6.09
CA GLU A 17 1.66 26.11 6.22
C GLU A 17 1.57 24.88 7.13
N ASN A 18 0.57 24.85 8.01
CA ASN A 18 0.32 23.77 8.97
C ASN A 18 -0.66 22.70 8.44
N ALA A 19 -1.17 22.83 7.20
CA ALA A 19 -1.95 21.77 6.58
C ALA A 19 -1.06 20.56 6.27
N ASP A 20 -1.63 19.36 6.19
CA ASP A 20 -0.88 18.14 5.88
C ASP A 20 -0.15 18.24 4.52
N GLU A 21 -0.80 18.88 3.54
CA GLU A 21 -0.25 19.16 2.20
C GLU A 21 -0.32 20.67 1.90
N PRO A 22 0.61 21.49 2.45
CA PRO A 22 0.49 22.94 2.49
C PRO A 22 0.29 23.60 1.12
N TRP A 23 1.11 23.20 0.15
CA TRP A 23 1.10 23.78 -1.20
C TRP A 23 -0.11 23.35 -2.01
N GLN A 24 -0.60 22.12 -1.82
CA GLN A 24 -1.82 21.63 -2.45
C GLN A 24 -3.04 22.36 -1.88
N PHE A 25 -3.08 22.54 -0.56
CA PHE A 25 -4.11 23.31 0.11
C PHE A 25 -4.11 24.79 -0.34
N LEU A 26 -2.93 25.40 -0.49
CA LEU A 26 -2.82 26.76 -1.02
C LEU A 26 -3.35 26.87 -2.46
N GLN A 27 -2.98 25.94 -3.34
CA GLN A 27 -3.47 25.89 -4.71
C GLN A 27 -5.00 25.78 -4.74
N LEU A 28 -5.57 24.90 -3.90
CA LEU A 28 -7.01 24.73 -3.77
C LEU A 28 -7.69 26.02 -3.26
N ALA A 29 -7.10 26.68 -2.26
CA ALA A 29 -7.63 27.93 -1.72
C ALA A 29 -7.66 29.05 -2.78
N MET A 30 -6.61 29.16 -3.60
CA MET A 30 -6.56 30.10 -4.73
C MET A 30 -7.64 29.80 -5.77
N GLU A 31 -7.80 28.54 -6.17
CA GLU A 31 -8.79 28.12 -7.15
C GLU A 31 -10.22 28.35 -6.64
N TRP A 32 -10.49 27.98 -5.39
CA TRP A 32 -11.78 28.21 -4.74
C TRP A 32 -12.11 29.70 -4.67
N ASN A 33 -11.15 30.55 -4.31
CA ASN A 33 -11.36 31.99 -4.29
C ASN A 33 -11.69 32.54 -5.69
N ALA A 34 -10.95 32.12 -6.72
CA ALA A 34 -11.14 32.62 -8.08
C ALA A 34 -12.46 32.16 -8.72
N VAL A 35 -12.87 30.90 -8.50
CA VAL A 35 -14.05 30.30 -9.15
C VAL A 35 -15.32 30.49 -8.34
N VAL A 36 -15.29 30.23 -7.03
CA VAL A 36 -16.49 30.18 -6.19
C VAL A 36 -16.79 31.52 -5.53
N LEU A 37 -15.77 32.17 -4.94
CA LEU A 37 -15.98 33.37 -4.12
C LEU A 37 -16.02 34.65 -4.95
N GLN A 38 -15.01 34.86 -5.80
CA GLN A 38 -14.87 36.07 -6.62
C GLN A 38 -15.46 35.91 -8.01
N GLN A 39 -15.64 34.67 -8.49
CA GLN A 39 -16.14 34.36 -9.83
C GLN A 39 -15.34 35.06 -10.95
N THR A 40 -14.05 35.33 -10.70
CA THR A 40 -13.12 35.91 -11.69
C THR A 40 -12.66 34.89 -12.72
N LYS A 41 -12.84 33.59 -12.43
CA LYS A 41 -12.54 32.48 -13.31
C LYS A 41 -13.80 31.65 -13.54
N PRO A 42 -14.23 31.40 -14.80
CA PRO A 42 -15.51 30.75 -15.07
C PRO A 42 -15.50 29.23 -14.84
N LEU A 43 -14.33 28.59 -14.88
CA LEU A 43 -14.19 27.14 -14.84
C LEU A 43 -13.07 26.71 -13.89
N TRP A 44 -13.31 25.61 -13.19
CA TRP A 44 -12.34 24.92 -12.36
C TRP A 44 -11.30 24.16 -13.21
N GLN A 45 -10.03 24.19 -12.83
CA GLN A 45 -8.90 23.58 -13.56
C GLN A 45 -7.89 22.86 -12.66
N VAL A 46 -8.04 22.92 -11.33
CA VAL A 46 -7.16 22.20 -10.40
C VAL A 46 -7.67 20.76 -10.23
N PRO A 47 -6.86 19.72 -10.45
CA PRO A 47 -7.31 18.36 -10.20
C PRO A 47 -7.49 18.15 -8.68
N VAL A 48 -8.48 17.33 -8.32
CA VAL A 48 -8.66 16.81 -6.96
C VAL A 48 -8.27 15.35 -6.95
N SER A 49 -7.50 14.95 -5.94
CA SER A 49 -6.97 13.60 -5.81
C SER A 49 -7.79 12.77 -4.84
N VAL A 50 -7.81 11.46 -5.07
CA VAL A 50 -8.22 10.44 -4.11
C VAL A 50 -7.19 9.33 -4.08
N ASP A 51 -6.98 8.75 -2.90
CA ASP A 51 -5.99 7.71 -2.67
C ASP A 51 -6.65 6.39 -2.27
N SER A 52 -6.00 5.27 -2.57
CA SER A 52 -6.45 3.98 -2.09
C SER A 52 -6.24 3.87 -0.58
N THR A 53 -7.23 3.33 0.13
CA THR A 53 -7.12 3.16 1.60
C THR A 53 -5.96 2.26 2.04
N ALA A 54 -5.63 1.25 1.23
CA ALA A 54 -4.52 0.32 1.42
C ALA A 54 -4.43 -0.59 0.18
N SER A 55 -3.92 -0.09 -0.96
CA SER A 55 -4.09 -0.75 -2.27
C SER A 55 -3.65 -2.21 -2.30
N GLY A 56 -2.47 -2.50 -1.75
CA GLY A 56 -1.98 -3.87 -1.70
C GLY A 56 -2.87 -4.80 -0.85
N LEU A 57 -3.42 -4.32 0.28
CA LEU A 57 -4.35 -5.11 1.08
C LEU A 57 -5.72 -5.23 0.38
N GLN A 58 -6.17 -4.18 -0.33
CA GLN A 58 -7.40 -4.24 -1.14
C GLN A 58 -7.31 -5.36 -2.17
N LEU A 59 -6.22 -5.41 -2.94
CA LEU A 59 -6.01 -6.43 -3.96
C LEU A 59 -5.96 -7.83 -3.35
N LEU A 60 -5.14 -8.05 -2.32
CA LEU A 60 -5.07 -9.36 -1.66
C LEU A 60 -6.43 -9.79 -1.09
N SER A 61 -7.16 -8.86 -0.47
CA SER A 61 -8.49 -9.14 0.09
C SER A 61 -9.51 -9.46 -0.99
N ALA A 62 -9.49 -8.75 -2.12
CA ALA A 62 -10.37 -8.99 -3.25
C ALA A 62 -10.06 -10.33 -3.94
N MET A 63 -8.78 -10.62 -4.22
CA MET A 63 -8.34 -11.89 -4.80
C MET A 63 -8.74 -13.09 -3.93
N ARG A 64 -8.56 -12.96 -2.61
CA ARG A 64 -8.94 -13.99 -1.64
C ARG A 64 -10.42 -14.02 -1.32
N ARG A 65 -11.18 -13.00 -1.73
CA ARG A 65 -12.56 -12.76 -1.31
C ARG A 65 -12.71 -12.84 0.22
N ASP A 66 -11.76 -12.25 0.94
CA ASP A 66 -11.74 -12.22 2.40
C ASP A 66 -12.69 -11.12 2.91
N PRO A 67 -13.82 -11.47 3.56
CA PRO A 67 -14.76 -10.47 4.06
C PRO A 67 -14.15 -9.50 5.08
N VAL A 68 -13.17 -9.96 5.87
CA VAL A 68 -12.53 -9.14 6.91
C VAL A 68 -11.61 -8.10 6.28
N GLY A 69 -10.68 -8.54 5.43
CA GLY A 69 -9.82 -7.66 4.65
C GLY A 69 -10.63 -6.67 3.81
N MET A 70 -11.61 -7.17 3.04
CA MET A 70 -12.47 -6.32 2.20
C MET A 70 -13.26 -5.28 3.03
N LYS A 71 -13.67 -5.62 4.25
CA LYS A 71 -14.33 -4.68 5.17
C LYS A 71 -13.38 -3.56 5.61
N TRP A 72 -12.17 -3.89 6.04
CA TRP A 72 -11.22 -2.92 6.60
C TRP A 72 -10.47 -2.11 5.56
N THR A 73 -10.49 -2.55 4.30
CA THR A 73 -9.99 -1.79 3.15
C THR A 73 -11.09 -1.12 2.33
N ASN A 74 -12.28 -0.97 2.91
CA ASN A 74 -13.41 -0.26 2.31
C ASN A 74 -13.86 -0.78 0.93
N LEU A 75 -13.63 -2.07 0.63
CA LEU A 75 -14.18 -2.76 -0.54
C LEU A 75 -15.63 -3.19 -0.32
N ILE A 76 -16.06 -3.28 0.94
CA ILE A 76 -17.45 -3.48 1.31
C ILE A 76 -18.00 -2.15 1.84
N PRO A 77 -19.12 -1.64 1.29
CA PRO A 77 -19.73 -0.41 1.78
C PRO A 77 -20.10 -0.53 3.26
N SER A 78 -20.07 0.60 3.97
CA SER A 78 -20.63 0.65 5.32
C SER A 78 -22.17 0.65 5.26
N GLU A 79 -22.78 0.09 6.30
CA GLU A 79 -24.23 0.21 6.55
C GLU A 79 -24.63 1.66 6.84
N ASP A 80 -23.71 2.42 7.45
CA ASP A 80 -23.86 3.84 7.72
C ASP A 80 -23.11 4.65 6.63
N PRO A 81 -23.83 5.37 5.75
CA PRO A 81 -23.24 6.22 4.72
C PRO A 81 -22.35 7.33 5.28
N ASP A 82 -22.60 7.79 6.51
CA ASP A 82 -21.89 8.91 7.13
C ASP A 82 -20.65 8.45 7.93
N GLN A 83 -20.50 7.14 8.17
CA GLN A 83 -19.32 6.59 8.85
C GLN A 83 -18.04 6.95 8.08
N PRO A 84 -16.97 7.49 8.69
CA PRO A 84 -15.71 7.71 7.98
C PRO A 84 -15.15 6.40 7.39
N PRO A 85 -14.26 6.47 6.38
CA PRO A 85 -13.57 5.28 5.89
C PRO A 85 -12.96 4.48 7.04
N ARG A 86 -13.16 3.16 7.00
CA ARG A 86 -12.55 2.25 7.96
C ARG A 86 -11.04 2.26 7.75
N ASP A 87 -10.30 2.03 8.82
CA ASP A 87 -8.86 2.10 8.81
C ASP A 87 -8.24 0.80 9.31
N ALA A 88 -7.66 0.04 8.38
CA ALA A 88 -6.99 -1.23 8.66
C ALA A 88 -5.82 -1.07 9.66
N TYR A 89 -5.10 0.06 9.64
CA TYR A 89 -3.96 0.29 10.51
C TYR A 89 -4.40 0.57 11.94
N VAL A 90 -5.49 1.31 12.12
CA VAL A 90 -6.10 1.56 13.44
C VAL A 90 -6.62 0.26 14.04
N GLU A 91 -7.24 -0.62 13.24
CA GLU A 91 -7.69 -1.92 13.74
C GLU A 91 -6.52 -2.82 14.19
N VAL A 92 -5.42 -2.83 13.43
CA VAL A 92 -4.19 -3.52 13.85
C VAL A 92 -3.67 -2.98 15.18
N LEU A 93 -3.69 -1.65 15.36
CA LEU A 93 -3.26 -1.03 16.62
C LEU A 93 -4.19 -1.39 17.78
N ARG A 94 -5.50 -1.46 17.55
CA ARG A 94 -6.48 -1.91 18.55
C ARG A 94 -6.13 -3.31 19.06
N VAL A 95 -5.93 -4.27 18.14
CA VAL A 95 -5.56 -5.65 18.50
C VAL A 95 -4.14 -5.72 19.10
N ALA A 96 -3.20 -4.92 18.61
CA ALA A 96 -1.85 -4.84 19.17
C ALA A 96 -1.85 -4.41 20.63
N ARG A 97 -2.70 -3.45 21.00
CA ARG A 97 -2.88 -3.03 22.39
C ARG A 97 -3.46 -4.14 23.26
N GLU A 98 -4.47 -4.86 22.78
CA GLU A 98 -5.02 -6.02 23.49
C GLU A 98 -3.97 -7.12 23.74
N ILE A 99 -3.13 -7.38 22.73
CA ILE A 99 -2.00 -8.32 22.85
C ILE A 99 -0.97 -7.81 23.88
N ALA A 100 -0.66 -6.51 23.86
CA ALA A 100 0.30 -5.92 24.79
C ALA A 100 -0.20 -5.99 26.24
N GLU A 101 -1.47 -5.61 26.48
CA GLU A 101 -2.13 -5.58 27.79
C GLU A 101 -2.30 -6.97 28.42
N ALA A 102 -2.35 -8.03 27.61
CA ALA A 102 -2.48 -9.41 28.08
C ALA A 102 -1.22 -9.96 28.78
N ASP A 103 -0.04 -9.37 28.56
CA ASP A 103 1.21 -9.75 29.23
C ASP A 103 1.68 -8.61 30.16
N PRO A 104 1.80 -8.84 31.49
CA PRO A 104 2.27 -7.84 32.44
C PRO A 104 3.61 -7.19 32.08
N LYS A 105 4.48 -7.87 31.32
CA LYS A 105 5.78 -7.33 30.88
C LYS A 105 5.66 -6.31 29.75
N THR A 106 4.64 -6.44 28.90
CA THR A 106 4.43 -5.58 27.73
C THR A 106 3.23 -4.65 27.86
N ALA A 107 2.41 -4.79 28.91
CA ALA A 107 1.19 -4.01 29.10
C ALA A 107 1.41 -2.49 29.05
N TRP A 108 2.52 -2.00 29.60
CA TRP A 108 2.87 -0.57 29.58
C TRP A 108 3.12 -0.04 28.15
N LEU A 109 3.55 -0.89 27.21
CA LEU A 109 3.75 -0.49 25.80
C LEU A 109 2.45 -0.12 25.09
N ALA A 110 1.29 -0.58 25.60
CA ALA A 110 0.00 -0.24 25.05
C ALA A 110 -0.26 1.28 25.04
N GLU A 111 0.35 2.03 25.97
CA GLU A 111 0.25 3.49 26.00
C GLU A 111 0.93 4.17 24.81
N HIS A 112 1.93 3.51 24.22
CA HIS A 112 2.68 3.99 23.07
C HIS A 112 2.14 3.47 21.73
N LEU A 113 1.17 2.55 21.73
CA LEU A 113 0.54 1.98 20.53
C LEU A 113 -0.77 2.69 20.13
N LYS A 114 -0.81 4.02 20.25
CA LYS A 114 -2.03 4.82 20.02
C LYS A 114 -2.06 5.54 18.67
N ASP A 115 -0.89 5.87 18.14
CA ASP A 115 -0.80 6.66 16.92
C ASP A 115 -0.89 5.77 15.67
N ARG A 116 -1.76 6.18 14.73
CA ARG A 116 -2.00 5.48 13.47
C ARG A 116 -0.71 5.15 12.71
N SER A 117 0.29 6.02 12.77
CA SER A 117 1.57 5.85 12.05
C SER A 117 2.33 4.59 12.47
N LEU A 118 2.07 4.03 13.65
CA LEU A 118 2.71 2.81 14.13
C LEU A 118 2.09 1.52 13.55
N GLY A 119 0.83 1.59 13.08
CA GLY A 119 0.16 0.46 12.45
C GLY A 119 0.53 0.28 10.98
N LYS A 120 0.97 1.35 10.30
CA LYS A 120 1.31 1.36 8.88
C LYS A 120 2.49 0.45 8.52
N PRO A 121 3.66 0.53 9.20
CA PRO A 121 4.86 -0.15 8.75
C PRO A 121 4.67 -1.65 8.63
N VAL A 122 4.01 -2.27 9.60
CA VAL A 122 3.89 -3.74 9.64
C VAL A 122 3.09 -4.29 8.47
N LEU A 123 1.95 -3.68 8.18
CA LEU A 123 1.08 -4.12 7.09
C LEU A 123 1.71 -3.81 5.73
N MET A 124 2.27 -2.60 5.56
CA MET A 124 2.96 -2.22 4.32
C MET A 124 4.17 -3.11 4.06
N ILE A 125 5.02 -3.35 5.05
CA ILE A 125 6.21 -4.19 4.89
C ILE A 125 5.85 -5.65 4.62
N ALA A 126 4.81 -6.17 5.27
CA ALA A 126 4.35 -7.52 4.99
C ALA A 126 3.98 -7.69 3.51
N ILE A 127 3.24 -6.73 2.95
CA ILE A 127 2.76 -6.78 1.56
C ILE A 127 3.88 -6.46 0.57
N TYR A 128 4.72 -5.47 0.89
CA TYR A 128 5.80 -4.97 0.03
C TYR A 128 7.17 -5.60 0.31
N GLY A 129 7.20 -6.75 1.00
CA GLY A 129 8.40 -7.61 1.08
C GLY A 129 9.54 -7.00 1.88
N GLY A 130 9.24 -6.07 2.80
CA GLY A 130 10.24 -5.46 3.66
C GLY A 130 10.78 -6.43 4.71
N SER A 131 12.00 -6.16 5.20
CA SER A 131 12.62 -6.98 6.23
C SER A 131 12.11 -6.63 7.63
N TYR A 132 12.26 -7.55 8.58
CA TYR A 132 12.02 -7.26 10.01
C TYR A 132 12.81 -6.03 10.48
N ARG A 133 14.05 -5.87 10.00
CA ARG A 133 14.91 -4.73 10.34
C ARG A 133 14.35 -3.41 9.82
N THR A 134 13.84 -3.40 8.60
CA THR A 134 13.17 -2.24 8.00
C THR A 134 11.94 -1.89 8.82
N ASN A 135 11.13 -2.88 9.17
CA ASN A 135 9.90 -2.68 9.94
C ASN A 135 10.15 -2.06 11.31
N ARG A 136 11.13 -2.61 12.03
CA ARG A 136 11.55 -2.03 13.31
C ARG A 136 12.11 -0.62 13.12
N GLY A 137 12.84 -0.34 12.05
CA GLY A 137 13.34 0.99 11.71
C GLY A 137 12.22 2.02 11.56
N ASP A 138 11.20 1.69 10.78
CA ASP A 138 10.04 2.56 10.55
C ASP A 138 9.23 2.80 11.84
N ILE A 139 9.08 1.76 12.68
CA ILE A 139 8.47 1.90 14.02
C ILE A 139 9.29 2.85 14.89
N VAL A 140 10.62 2.73 14.89
CA VAL A 140 11.50 3.63 15.65
C VAL A 140 11.38 5.07 15.14
N ASP A 141 11.31 5.27 13.83
CA ASP A 141 11.14 6.60 13.23
C ASP A 141 9.79 7.21 13.59
N ALA A 142 8.71 6.43 13.60
CA ALA A 142 7.41 6.86 14.09
C ALA A 142 7.46 7.23 15.58
N LEU A 143 8.07 6.40 16.43
CA LEU A 143 8.23 6.69 17.86
C LEU A 143 9.07 7.94 18.13
N ARG A 144 10.09 8.22 17.32
CA ARG A 144 10.87 9.48 17.42
C ARG A 144 10.02 10.70 17.14
N ARG A 145 9.17 10.67 16.10
CA ARG A 145 8.27 11.78 15.78
C ARG A 145 7.26 12.03 16.89
N LEU A 146 6.85 10.96 17.59
CA LEU A 146 5.96 11.03 18.75
C LEU A 146 6.69 11.38 20.06
N GLY A 147 8.00 11.58 20.03
CA GLY A 147 8.81 11.85 21.23
C GLY A 147 8.88 10.69 22.23
N SER A 148 8.49 9.48 21.82
CA SER A 148 8.50 8.28 22.69
C SER A 148 9.81 7.49 22.63
N TYR A 149 10.73 7.81 21.72
CA TYR A 149 12.03 7.15 21.58
C TYR A 149 13.17 8.19 21.55
N PRO A 150 14.31 7.93 22.23
CA PRO A 150 14.67 6.72 22.97
C PRO A 150 14.32 6.75 24.47
N ASP A 151 13.74 7.84 24.98
CA ASP A 151 13.67 8.10 26.42
C ASP A 151 12.64 7.23 27.15
N THR A 152 11.43 7.06 26.59
CA THR A 152 10.35 6.25 27.21
C THR A 152 10.32 4.82 26.68
N VAL A 153 10.62 4.62 25.40
CA VAL A 153 10.68 3.32 24.74
C VAL A 153 12.12 3.05 24.33
N SER A 154 12.72 1.99 24.89
CA SER A 154 14.09 1.61 24.59
C SER A 154 14.21 0.90 23.24
N TRP A 155 15.45 0.65 22.80
CA TRP A 155 15.67 -0.19 21.63
C TRP A 155 15.06 -1.58 21.85
N GLU A 156 15.33 -2.25 22.97
CA GLU A 156 14.78 -3.57 23.29
C GLU A 156 13.25 -3.59 23.23
N ASP A 157 12.58 -2.55 23.70
CA ASP A 157 11.12 -2.42 23.66
C ASP A 157 10.58 -2.34 22.24
N THR A 158 11.27 -1.63 21.33
CA THR A 158 10.85 -1.58 19.92
C THR A 158 10.82 -2.95 19.26
N LYS A 159 11.62 -3.91 19.74
CA LYS A 159 11.55 -5.30 19.28
C LYS A 159 10.21 -5.93 19.69
N ALA A 160 9.84 -5.81 20.97
CA ALA A 160 8.58 -6.32 21.49
C ALA A 160 7.39 -5.66 20.78
N MET A 161 7.42 -4.34 20.57
CA MET A 161 6.38 -3.64 19.81
C MET A 161 6.27 -4.15 18.37
N THR A 162 7.41 -4.38 17.69
CA THR A 162 7.42 -4.93 16.33
C THR A 162 6.80 -6.33 16.28
N ASP A 163 7.12 -7.19 17.25
CA ASP A 163 6.58 -8.56 17.34
C ASP A 163 5.07 -8.54 17.64
N ILE A 164 4.63 -7.67 18.55
CA ILE A 164 3.21 -7.47 18.89
C ILE A 164 2.42 -7.00 17.68
N LEU A 165 2.91 -5.98 16.96
CA LEU A 165 2.25 -5.46 15.77
C LEU A 165 2.18 -6.50 14.65
N GLN A 166 3.24 -7.29 14.43
CA GLN A 166 3.21 -8.40 13.46
C GLN A 166 2.19 -9.46 13.82
N LYS A 167 2.10 -9.82 15.10
CA LYS A 167 1.10 -10.76 15.60
C LYS A 167 -0.31 -10.21 15.42
N ALA A 168 -0.54 -8.94 15.74
CA ALA A 168 -1.82 -8.26 15.54
C ALA A 168 -2.21 -8.24 14.06
N SER A 169 -1.32 -7.85 13.15
CA SER A 169 -1.61 -7.85 11.72
C SER A 169 -2.00 -9.23 11.19
N LYS A 170 -1.32 -10.29 11.63
CA LYS A 170 -1.68 -11.67 11.27
C LYS A 170 -3.03 -12.11 11.85
N GLN A 171 -3.39 -11.65 13.04
CA GLN A 171 -4.69 -11.93 13.64
C GLN A 171 -5.83 -11.20 12.94
N VAL A 172 -5.61 -9.94 12.54
CA VAL A 172 -6.63 -9.14 11.85
C VAL A 172 -6.79 -9.58 10.40
N PHE A 173 -5.70 -9.90 9.70
CA PHE A 173 -5.69 -10.20 8.25
C PHE A 173 -5.08 -11.56 7.90
N PRO A 174 -5.57 -12.68 8.48
CA PRO A 174 -4.96 -14.00 8.28
C PRO A 174 -4.88 -14.39 6.80
N ALA A 175 -5.95 -14.15 6.03
CA ALA A 175 -5.99 -14.50 4.60
C ALA A 175 -4.92 -13.76 3.76
N ALA A 176 -4.62 -12.50 4.09
CA ALA A 176 -3.57 -11.74 3.41
C ALA A 176 -2.19 -12.34 3.72
N PHE A 177 -1.90 -12.67 4.97
CA PHE A 177 -0.63 -13.28 5.36
C PHE A 177 -0.45 -14.70 4.83
N GLU A 178 -1.52 -15.50 4.79
CA GLU A 178 -1.54 -16.80 4.12
C GLU A 178 -1.21 -16.68 2.63
N THR A 179 -1.74 -15.64 1.97
CA THR A 179 -1.45 -15.35 0.56
C THR A 179 0.02 -15.01 0.34
N LEU A 180 0.57 -14.15 1.18
CA LEU A 180 1.99 -13.78 1.11
C LEU A 180 2.90 -14.99 1.34
N ASP A 181 2.56 -15.87 2.27
CA ASP A 181 3.33 -17.09 2.52
C ASP A 181 3.17 -18.11 1.38
N TRP A 182 2.00 -18.19 0.75
CA TRP A 182 1.78 -19.00 -0.44
C TRP A 182 2.59 -18.47 -1.64
N LEU A 183 2.62 -17.17 -1.89
CA LEU A 183 3.44 -16.56 -2.95
C LEU A 183 4.94 -16.86 -2.75
N LYS A 184 5.45 -16.81 -1.51
CA LYS A 184 6.83 -17.21 -1.20
C LYS A 184 7.09 -18.68 -1.51
N LYS A 185 6.15 -19.57 -1.18
CA LYS A 185 6.24 -21.00 -1.49
C LYS A 185 6.21 -21.25 -2.99
N LEU A 186 5.33 -20.56 -3.72
CA LEU A 186 5.23 -20.63 -5.17
C LEU A 186 6.55 -20.22 -5.85
N CYS A 187 7.11 -19.08 -5.45
CA CYS A 187 8.40 -18.60 -5.95
C CYS A 187 9.54 -19.59 -5.63
N THR A 188 9.57 -20.12 -4.41
CA THR A 188 10.57 -21.12 -4.01
C THR A 188 10.45 -22.38 -4.86
N LEU A 189 9.24 -22.88 -5.08
CA LEU A 189 8.97 -24.02 -5.94
C LEU A 189 9.41 -23.77 -7.39
N ALA A 190 9.21 -22.56 -7.92
CA ALA A 190 9.68 -22.19 -9.26
C ALA A 190 11.20 -22.33 -9.37
N ILE A 191 11.92 -21.74 -8.41
CA ILE A 191 13.38 -21.73 -8.36
C ILE A 191 13.94 -23.14 -8.18
N ASP A 192 13.35 -23.93 -7.28
CA ASP A 192 13.74 -25.32 -7.04
C ASP A 192 13.55 -26.20 -8.29
N ASN A 193 12.65 -25.81 -9.20
CA ASN A 193 12.44 -26.43 -10.51
C ASN A 193 13.25 -25.77 -11.65
N GLY A 194 14.26 -24.98 -11.32
CA GLY A 194 15.22 -24.43 -12.28
C GLY A 194 14.82 -23.08 -12.90
N ALA A 195 13.79 -22.41 -12.40
CA ALA A 195 13.43 -21.07 -12.87
C ALA A 195 14.52 -20.04 -12.49
N THR A 196 15.07 -19.36 -13.49
CA THR A 196 16.05 -18.28 -13.31
C THR A 196 15.40 -16.88 -13.29
N SER A 197 14.13 -16.81 -13.72
CA SER A 197 13.27 -15.63 -13.70
C SER A 197 11.81 -16.10 -13.54
N LEU A 198 10.92 -15.17 -13.21
CA LEU A 198 9.49 -15.44 -13.03
C LEU A 198 8.71 -14.62 -14.06
N SER A 199 7.67 -15.22 -14.64
CA SER A 199 6.78 -14.55 -15.58
C SER A 199 5.33 -14.82 -15.24
N TRP A 200 4.48 -13.82 -15.42
CA TRP A 200 3.02 -13.94 -15.29
C TRP A 200 2.33 -12.90 -16.16
N GLU A 201 1.06 -13.12 -16.47
CA GLU A 201 0.24 -12.17 -17.23
C GLU A 201 -0.83 -11.54 -16.32
N THR A 202 -1.03 -10.23 -16.45
CA THR A 202 -2.12 -9.54 -15.74
C THR A 202 -3.42 -9.62 -16.55
N PRO A 203 -4.60 -9.43 -15.93
CA PRO A 203 -5.88 -9.42 -16.65
C PRO A 203 -5.99 -8.36 -17.77
N CYS A 204 -5.15 -7.33 -17.77
CA CYS A 204 -5.09 -6.33 -18.85
C CYS A 204 -4.12 -6.69 -19.99
N GLY A 205 -3.52 -7.89 -19.95
CA GLY A 205 -2.61 -8.41 -20.97
C GLY A 205 -1.15 -7.97 -20.81
N ASP A 206 -0.76 -7.45 -19.65
CA ASP A 206 0.65 -7.14 -19.40
C ASP A 206 1.41 -8.41 -19.04
N LEU A 207 2.42 -8.74 -19.85
CA LEU A 207 3.39 -9.77 -19.52
C LEU A 207 4.46 -9.18 -18.60
N ILE A 208 4.46 -9.61 -17.35
CA ILE A 208 5.48 -9.23 -16.37
C ILE A 208 6.59 -10.27 -16.39
N HIS A 209 7.84 -9.82 -16.54
CA HIS A 209 9.02 -10.67 -16.45
C HIS A 209 9.95 -10.14 -15.37
N GLN A 210 9.99 -10.81 -14.23
CA GLN A 210 10.86 -10.50 -13.12
C GLN A 210 12.15 -11.30 -13.23
N ALA A 211 13.25 -10.63 -13.57
CA ALA A 211 14.60 -11.18 -13.54
C ALA A 211 15.47 -10.34 -12.62
N GLU A 212 16.13 -11.01 -11.68
CA GLU A 212 17.04 -10.38 -10.73
C GLU A 212 18.41 -11.01 -10.86
N PHE A 213 19.44 -10.19 -10.98
CA PHE A 213 20.81 -10.63 -11.23
C PHE A 213 21.73 -10.24 -10.09
N GLU A 214 22.77 -11.06 -9.86
CA GLU A 214 23.86 -10.70 -8.96
C GLU A 214 24.61 -9.49 -9.51
N VAL A 215 25.11 -8.66 -8.60
CA VAL A 215 25.83 -7.43 -8.96
C VAL A 215 27.30 -7.61 -8.59
N ASP A 216 28.16 -7.46 -9.58
CA ASP A 216 29.60 -7.37 -9.36
C ASP A 216 29.93 -6.03 -8.74
N SER A 217 30.82 -6.07 -7.75
CA SER A 217 31.21 -4.89 -7.00
C SER A 217 32.68 -4.91 -6.68
N ILE A 218 33.32 -3.75 -6.75
CA ILE A 218 34.68 -3.55 -6.29
C ILE A 218 34.69 -2.75 -4.98
N GLU A 219 35.72 -2.95 -4.17
CA GLU A 219 36.00 -2.10 -3.02
C GLU A 219 37.05 -1.06 -3.42
N VAL A 220 36.76 0.21 -3.12
CA VAL A 220 37.64 1.34 -3.38
C VAL A 220 37.92 2.04 -2.06
N ASP A 221 39.19 2.09 -1.68
CA ASP A 221 39.64 2.89 -0.55
C ASP A 221 39.78 4.35 -1.00
N THR A 222 39.02 5.24 -0.36
CA THR A 222 39.01 6.67 -0.68
C THR A 222 39.69 7.47 0.43
N TYR A 223 40.45 8.50 0.06
CA TYR A 223 41.04 9.41 1.03
C TYR A 223 39.94 10.29 1.64
N GLY A 224 39.64 10.11 2.94
CA GLY A 224 38.68 10.92 3.70
C GLY A 224 37.27 10.33 3.85
N HIS A 225 36.84 9.41 2.99
CA HIS A 225 35.52 8.75 3.10
C HIS A 225 35.62 7.26 3.44
N GLY A 226 36.83 6.74 3.62
CA GLY A 226 37.07 5.35 3.98
C GLY A 226 36.82 4.40 2.80
N ARG A 227 36.54 3.14 3.13
CA ARG A 227 36.31 2.09 2.13
C ARG A 227 34.88 2.14 1.62
N MET A 228 34.73 2.19 0.30
CA MET A 228 33.43 2.22 -0.39
C MET A 228 33.29 1.00 -1.29
N ARG A 229 32.08 0.43 -1.36
CA ARG A 229 31.75 -0.66 -2.28
C ARG A 229 30.97 -0.09 -3.46
N ILE A 230 31.49 -0.25 -4.68
CA ILE A 230 30.93 0.32 -5.90
C ILE A 230 30.49 -0.82 -6.82
N ALA A 231 29.24 -0.78 -7.29
CA ALA A 231 28.74 -1.70 -8.30
C ALA A 231 29.39 -1.41 -9.65
N VAL A 232 29.95 -2.43 -10.30
CA VAL A 232 30.66 -2.30 -11.59
C VAL A 232 29.94 -3.00 -12.74
N GLY A 233 28.85 -3.70 -12.45
CA GLY A 233 27.99 -4.33 -13.46
C GLY A 233 27.14 -5.43 -12.85
N SER A 234 26.21 -5.96 -13.65
CA SER A 234 25.44 -7.15 -13.29
C SER A 234 26.10 -8.39 -13.87
N VAL A 235 26.17 -9.45 -13.08
CA VAL A 235 26.59 -10.79 -13.52
C VAL A 235 25.39 -11.50 -14.12
N ASN A 236 25.58 -12.29 -15.17
CA ASN A 236 24.52 -13.15 -15.71
C ASN A 236 24.26 -14.39 -14.81
N LYS A 237 24.10 -14.14 -13.51
CA LYS A 237 23.76 -15.12 -12.48
C LYS A 237 22.51 -14.64 -11.75
N PRO A 238 21.45 -15.44 -11.66
CA PRO A 238 20.24 -15.05 -10.94
C PRO A 238 20.51 -14.78 -9.46
N ASN A 239 19.95 -13.69 -8.93
CA ASN A 239 19.91 -13.41 -7.51
C ASN A 239 18.58 -13.92 -6.94
N GLU A 240 18.56 -15.19 -6.54
CA GLU A 240 17.36 -15.85 -6.00
C GLU A 240 16.78 -15.14 -4.77
N LYS A 241 17.66 -14.56 -3.93
CA LYS A 241 17.23 -13.85 -2.72
C LYS A 241 16.38 -12.63 -3.08
N ARG A 242 16.84 -11.82 -4.03
CA ARG A 242 16.11 -10.65 -4.53
C ARG A 242 14.85 -11.05 -5.29
N LEU A 243 14.93 -12.13 -6.08
CA LEU A 243 13.77 -12.69 -6.77
C LEU A 243 12.66 -13.07 -5.79
N LYS A 244 13.00 -13.82 -4.72
CA LYS A 244 12.07 -14.22 -3.65
C LYS A 244 11.50 -13.04 -2.88
N SER A 245 12.33 -12.07 -2.47
CA SER A 245 11.85 -10.92 -1.70
C SER A 245 10.99 -9.96 -2.54
N GLY A 246 11.28 -9.83 -3.82
CA GLY A 246 10.56 -8.94 -4.74
C GLY A 246 9.29 -9.54 -5.35
N PHE A 247 9.09 -10.87 -5.28
CA PHE A 247 8.00 -11.53 -6.01
C PHE A 247 6.61 -11.08 -5.57
N ALA A 248 6.26 -11.23 -4.28
CA ALA A 248 4.93 -10.84 -3.80
C ALA A 248 4.63 -9.33 -4.02
N PRO A 249 5.57 -8.41 -3.73
CA PRO A 249 5.38 -6.98 -4.00
C PRO A 249 5.17 -6.69 -5.49
N ASN A 250 6.01 -7.26 -6.36
CA ASN A 250 5.93 -7.03 -7.80
C ASN A 250 4.63 -7.60 -8.39
N PHE A 251 4.17 -8.75 -7.89
CA PHE A 251 2.87 -9.31 -8.26
C PHE A 251 1.73 -8.35 -7.88
N VAL A 252 1.67 -7.89 -6.64
CA VAL A 252 0.65 -6.94 -6.19
C VAL A 252 0.71 -5.62 -6.97
N HIS A 253 1.91 -5.06 -7.16
CA HIS A 253 2.10 -3.82 -7.93
C HIS A 253 1.73 -3.96 -9.41
N SER A 254 1.93 -5.14 -10.00
CA SER A 254 1.44 -5.39 -11.36
C SER A 254 -0.09 -5.32 -11.44
N TYR A 255 -0.78 -5.74 -10.38
CA TYR A 255 -2.24 -5.61 -10.26
C TYR A 255 -2.70 -4.19 -9.92
N ASP A 256 -1.92 -3.42 -9.15
CA ASP A 256 -2.18 -1.97 -8.95
C ASP A 256 -2.18 -1.24 -10.31
N ALA A 257 -1.15 -1.49 -11.12
CA ALA A 257 -1.06 -0.93 -12.47
C ALA A 257 -2.19 -1.45 -13.38
N CYS A 258 -2.49 -2.75 -13.32
CA CYS A 258 -3.59 -3.36 -14.07
C CYS A 258 -4.93 -2.71 -13.72
N LEU A 259 -5.19 -2.42 -12.44
CA LEU A 259 -6.41 -1.76 -11.98
C LEU A 259 -6.64 -0.43 -12.67
N LEU A 260 -5.66 0.47 -12.62
CA LEU A 260 -5.79 1.80 -13.21
C LEU A 260 -5.84 1.75 -14.73
N LYS A 261 -5.03 0.87 -15.36
CA LYS A 261 -5.08 0.66 -16.81
C LYS A 261 -6.45 0.19 -17.26
N THR A 262 -7.02 -0.82 -16.59
CA THR A 262 -8.36 -1.33 -16.91
C THR A 262 -9.45 -0.28 -16.67
N ALA A 263 -9.33 0.51 -15.59
CA ALA A 263 -10.31 1.54 -15.25
C ALA A 263 -10.32 2.72 -16.24
N LEU A 264 -9.15 3.14 -16.71
CA LEU A 264 -8.94 4.42 -17.38
C LEU A 264 -8.42 4.27 -18.82
N GLN A 265 -8.44 3.07 -19.41
CA GLN A 265 -7.93 2.81 -20.77
C GLN A 265 -8.54 3.71 -21.85
N ASP A 266 -9.82 4.08 -21.72
CA ASP A 266 -10.59 4.91 -22.64
C ASP A 266 -10.84 6.32 -22.06
N TRP A 267 -10.10 6.71 -21.02
CA TRP A 267 -10.22 8.02 -20.41
C TRP A 267 -9.59 9.11 -21.29
N THR A 268 -10.40 10.08 -21.70
CA THR A 268 -9.98 11.16 -22.63
C THR A 268 -9.85 12.53 -21.98
N LYS A 269 -10.09 12.62 -20.66
CA LYS A 269 -10.07 13.86 -19.88
C LYS A 269 -8.74 14.00 -19.12
N PRO A 270 -8.41 15.17 -18.56
CA PRO A 270 -7.21 15.33 -17.74
C PRO A 270 -7.16 14.29 -16.61
N LEU A 271 -5.99 13.66 -16.47
CA LEU A 271 -5.73 12.62 -15.50
C LEU A 271 -4.28 12.74 -15.03
N VAL A 272 -4.09 12.66 -13.72
CA VAL A 272 -2.79 12.44 -13.08
C VAL A 272 -2.90 11.14 -12.30
N THR A 273 -1.88 10.30 -12.40
CA THR A 273 -1.76 9.09 -11.59
C THR A 273 -0.44 9.09 -10.85
N ILE A 274 -0.48 8.71 -9.57
CA ILE A 274 0.69 8.48 -8.74
C ILE A 274 0.48 7.12 -8.08
N HIS A 275 0.94 6.06 -8.75
CA HIS A 275 0.68 4.68 -8.33
C HIS A 275 -0.80 4.39 -8.06
N ASP A 276 -1.20 4.27 -6.80
CA ASP A 276 -2.55 3.99 -6.31
C ASP A 276 -3.39 5.24 -6.03
N CYS A 277 -2.86 6.43 -6.30
CA CYS A 277 -3.58 7.70 -6.27
C CYS A 277 -3.95 8.18 -7.67
N ILE A 278 -5.18 8.69 -7.82
CA ILE A 278 -5.64 9.34 -9.04
C ILE A 278 -6.07 10.78 -8.75
N ALA A 279 -5.82 11.68 -9.70
CA ALA A 279 -6.35 13.03 -9.66
C ALA A 279 -7.01 13.41 -11.00
N VAL A 280 -8.25 13.89 -10.93
CA VAL A 280 -9.07 14.32 -12.06
C VAL A 280 -9.77 15.62 -11.72
N LEU A 281 -10.46 16.25 -12.67
CA LEU A 281 -11.28 17.42 -12.36
C LEU A 281 -12.45 17.03 -11.44
N PRO A 282 -12.93 17.92 -10.55
CA PRO A 282 -14.00 17.60 -9.59
C PRO A 282 -15.27 17.01 -10.24
N ASN A 283 -15.66 17.53 -11.42
CA ASN A 283 -16.84 17.05 -12.15
C ASN A 283 -16.70 15.62 -12.70
N ASP A 284 -15.48 15.10 -12.76
CA ASP A 284 -15.18 13.80 -13.35
C ASP A 284 -14.87 12.73 -12.29
N MET A 285 -14.75 13.11 -11.01
CA MET A 285 -14.34 12.23 -9.93
C MET A 285 -15.29 11.05 -9.72
N ASP A 286 -16.61 11.28 -9.79
CA ASP A 286 -17.60 10.21 -9.62
C ASP A 286 -17.49 9.13 -10.71
N ASP A 287 -17.26 9.54 -11.96
CA ASP A 287 -17.07 8.62 -13.10
C ASP A 287 -15.74 7.86 -12.97
N ALA A 288 -14.65 8.57 -12.61
CA ALA A 288 -13.35 7.95 -12.39
C ALA A 288 -13.39 6.87 -11.29
N GLN A 289 -13.99 7.18 -10.14
CA GLN A 289 -14.13 6.21 -9.05
C GLN A 289 -15.05 5.03 -9.41
N GLU A 290 -16.14 5.28 -10.14
CA GLU A 290 -17.02 4.20 -10.59
C GLU A 290 -16.31 3.23 -11.54
N ARG A 291 -15.49 3.76 -12.45
CA ARG A 291 -14.65 2.95 -13.35
C ARG A 291 -13.62 2.14 -12.57
N ILE A 292 -12.96 2.72 -11.56
CA ILE A 292 -12.02 2.01 -10.69
C ILE A 292 -12.70 0.85 -9.94
N ARG A 293 -13.90 1.08 -9.35
CA ARG A 293 -14.67 0.02 -8.68
C ARG A 293 -15.01 -1.13 -9.63
N ARG A 294 -15.40 -0.83 -10.87
CA ARG A 294 -15.69 -1.85 -11.89
C ARG A 294 -14.44 -2.60 -12.32
N ALA A 295 -13.33 -1.90 -12.52
CA ALA A 295 -12.05 -2.50 -12.86
C ALA A 295 -11.57 -3.45 -11.76
N MET A 296 -11.70 -3.09 -10.48
CA MET A 296 -11.35 -3.97 -9.35
C MET A 296 -12.12 -5.29 -9.40
N ILE A 297 -13.42 -5.24 -9.68
CA ILE A 297 -14.25 -6.44 -9.85
C ILE A 297 -13.75 -7.27 -11.03
N HIS A 298 -13.44 -6.62 -12.15
CA HIS A 298 -13.01 -7.29 -13.37
C HIS A 298 -11.65 -7.97 -13.20
N ILE A 299 -10.63 -7.29 -12.67
CA ILE A 299 -9.29 -7.86 -12.53
C ILE A 299 -9.22 -8.95 -11.46
N CYS A 300 -10.13 -8.92 -10.47
CA CYS A 300 -10.22 -9.95 -9.43
C CYS A 300 -11.27 -11.03 -9.74
N GLN A 301 -11.93 -10.99 -10.92
CA GLN A 301 -12.87 -12.03 -11.30
C GLN A 301 -12.14 -13.36 -11.55
N GLY A 302 -12.80 -14.49 -11.27
CA GLY A 302 -12.13 -15.80 -11.29
C GLY A 302 -11.26 -16.01 -10.05
N ASP A 303 -10.07 -16.58 -10.25
CA ASP A 303 -9.06 -16.82 -9.21
C ASP A 303 -7.67 -16.34 -9.70
N PRO A 304 -7.31 -15.07 -9.45
CA PRO A 304 -6.02 -14.50 -9.85
C PRO A 304 -4.80 -15.27 -9.34
N LEU A 305 -4.89 -15.88 -8.16
CA LEU A 305 -3.78 -16.63 -7.56
C LEU A 305 -3.66 -18.01 -8.22
N ALA A 306 -4.78 -18.64 -8.58
CA ALA A 306 -4.73 -19.85 -9.37
C ALA A 306 -4.11 -19.60 -10.76
N ASN A 307 -4.56 -18.54 -11.44
CA ASN A 307 -4.03 -18.15 -12.75
C ASN A 307 -2.51 -17.90 -12.69
N LEU A 308 -2.03 -17.21 -11.65
CA LEU A 308 -0.59 -16.99 -11.45
C LEU A 308 0.21 -18.30 -11.42
N ALA A 309 -0.26 -19.32 -10.71
CA ALA A 309 0.44 -20.60 -10.67
C ALA A 309 0.35 -21.37 -12.00
N ASP A 310 -0.74 -21.18 -12.77
CA ASP A 310 -0.88 -21.74 -14.12
C ASP A 310 0.10 -21.06 -15.10
N ASP A 311 0.19 -19.73 -15.08
CA ASP A 311 1.12 -18.94 -15.90
C ASP A 311 2.58 -19.32 -15.64
N MET A 312 2.92 -19.53 -14.37
CA MET A 312 4.24 -20.00 -13.96
C MET A 312 4.47 -21.49 -14.25
N LYS A 313 3.46 -22.21 -14.76
CA LYS A 313 3.48 -23.66 -15.08
C LYS A 313 3.78 -24.53 -13.86
N LEU A 314 3.33 -24.09 -12.68
CA LEU A 314 3.64 -24.75 -11.40
C LEU A 314 2.55 -25.68 -10.89
N THR A 315 1.38 -25.66 -11.53
CA THR A 315 0.20 -26.44 -11.14
C THR A 315 0.47 -27.95 -11.08
N GLN A 316 1.32 -28.44 -11.96
CA GLN A 316 1.69 -29.86 -12.02
C GLN A 316 2.50 -30.36 -10.80
N TYR A 317 3.08 -29.45 -10.01
CA TYR A 317 3.92 -29.80 -8.86
C TYR A 317 3.14 -29.88 -7.54
N GLY A 318 1.80 -29.86 -7.59
CA GLY A 318 0.95 -30.21 -6.45
C GLY A 318 0.93 -29.18 -5.31
N LEU A 319 1.31 -27.92 -5.56
CA LEU A 319 1.12 -26.85 -4.59
C LEU A 319 -0.38 -26.65 -4.34
N ILE A 320 -0.80 -26.82 -3.09
CA ILE A 320 -2.19 -26.64 -2.67
C ILE A 320 -2.64 -25.21 -3.02
N ARG A 321 -3.76 -25.09 -3.72
CA ARG A 321 -4.40 -23.82 -4.05
C ARG A 321 -5.01 -23.20 -2.81
N LEU A 322 -5.06 -21.88 -2.75
CA LEU A 322 -5.70 -21.18 -1.65
C LEU A 322 -7.23 -21.16 -1.83
N GLU A 323 -7.99 -21.52 -0.80
CA GLU A 323 -9.45 -21.58 -0.85
C GLU A 323 -10.07 -20.19 -0.96
N THR A 324 -10.88 -19.92 -1.98
CA THR A 324 -11.54 -18.62 -2.11
C THR A 324 -12.56 -18.40 -0.99
N GLY A 325 -12.53 -17.22 -0.35
CA GLY A 325 -13.48 -16.83 0.70
C GLY A 325 -14.88 -16.46 0.18
N GLU A 326 -15.76 -16.07 1.11
CA GLU A 326 -17.18 -15.79 0.84
C GLU A 326 -17.48 -14.34 0.43
N GLY A 327 -16.46 -13.48 0.39
CA GLY A 327 -16.57 -12.08 0.03
C GLY A 327 -17.13 -11.88 -1.39
N LYS A 328 -18.20 -11.07 -1.49
CA LYS A 328 -18.85 -10.83 -2.78
C LYS A 328 -18.23 -9.62 -3.48
N LEU A 329 -17.44 -9.87 -4.53
CA LEU A 329 -16.84 -8.82 -5.36
C LEU A 329 -17.88 -7.82 -5.89
N ILE A 330 -19.09 -8.28 -6.23
CA ILE A 330 -20.15 -7.40 -6.74
C ILE A 330 -20.51 -6.26 -5.78
N GLY A 331 -20.29 -6.45 -4.46
CA GLY A 331 -20.49 -5.41 -3.45
C GLY A 331 -19.59 -4.19 -3.61
N ILE A 332 -18.43 -4.35 -4.26
CA ILE A 332 -17.46 -3.28 -4.51
C ILE A 332 -18.08 -2.15 -5.34
N LYS A 333 -19.07 -2.43 -6.21
CA LYS A 333 -19.75 -1.39 -7.02
C LYS A 333 -20.29 -0.23 -6.18
N SER A 334 -20.72 -0.52 -4.95
CA SER A 334 -21.31 0.49 -4.05
C SER A 334 -20.30 1.06 -3.04
N ALA A 335 -19.03 0.67 -3.13
CA ALA A 335 -17.99 1.02 -2.16
C ALA A 335 -17.39 2.42 -2.41
N LYS A 336 -18.16 3.47 -2.09
CA LYS A 336 -17.78 4.88 -2.32
C LYS A 336 -16.49 5.33 -1.61
N LYS A 337 -16.03 4.60 -0.60
CA LYS A 337 -14.86 4.94 0.24
C LYS A 337 -13.63 4.08 -0.08
N MET A 338 -13.69 3.30 -1.16
CA MET A 338 -12.58 2.47 -1.62
C MET A 338 -11.34 3.32 -1.95
N PHE A 339 -11.57 4.45 -2.63
CA PHE A 339 -10.64 5.56 -2.79
C PHE A 339 -11.21 6.74 -2.02
N ASN A 340 -10.42 7.46 -1.23
CA ASN A 340 -10.88 8.63 -0.47
C ASN A 340 -9.88 9.78 -0.41
#